data_AF-A0AAW0E4T6-F1
#
_entry.id   AF-A0AAW0E4T6-F1
#
_cell.length_a   1.000
_cell.length_b   1.000
_cell.length_c   1.000
_cell.angle_alpha   90.00
_cell.angle_beta   90.00
_cell.angle_gamma   90.00
#
_symmetry.space_group_name_H-M   'P 1'
#
loop_
_entity.id
_entity.type
_entity.pdbx_description
1 polymer ?
#
loop_
_entity_poly.entity_id
_entity_poly.type
_entity_poly.pdbx_seq_one_letter_code
_entity_poly.pdbx_strand_id
1 'polypeptide(L)'
;MAGLSLLSSTNKTIEATRKPALVVQPPRSYLFGTPNTVSLTIPFFNSFIPGTSYVEAEVRLGRHDSWKSIGRGEGRELSVISAELRGAVAHHGIRGLVTRFPLLSAMAASATFLSIIAIILGACLLPTIIHGASETALGEEDEKPDTVVPAASVKEIATEDSDSESELEKTRRKKRSKSSRSSSRRRSLVKPEPEPEIMPSATQETASPLRRRGSRPSRVDDS
;
A
#
# COMPACT_ATOMS: atom_id res chain seq x y z
N MET A 1 15.30 26.92 2.19
CA MET A 1 14.23 26.50 3.12
C MET A 1 13.45 25.37 2.47
N ALA A 2 12.94 24.42 3.25
CA ALA A 2 12.12 23.35 2.73
C ALA A 2 10.85 23.19 3.58
N GLY A 3 9.75 22.85 2.95
CA GLY A 3 8.45 22.61 3.58
C GLY A 3 7.84 21.32 3.04
N LEU A 4 7.13 20.63 3.91
CA LEU A 4 6.37 19.43 3.60
C LEU A 4 4.97 19.60 4.19
N SER A 5 3.95 19.60 3.33
CA SER A 5 2.53 19.55 3.70
C SER A 5 1.95 18.19 3.34
N LEU A 6 1.31 17.55 4.29
CA LEU A 6 0.54 16.33 4.09
C LEU A 6 -0.94 16.69 3.99
N LEU A 7 -1.57 16.30 2.89
CA LEU A 7 -2.94 16.63 2.53
C LEU A 7 -3.78 15.34 2.52
N SER A 8 -5.01 15.44 3.00
CA SER A 8 -6.04 14.42 2.85
C SER A 8 -6.57 14.40 1.40
N SER A 9 -7.30 13.35 1.02
CA SER A 9 -8.01 13.28 -0.27
C SER A 9 -9.05 14.39 -0.48
N THR A 10 -9.45 15.08 0.59
CA THR A 10 -10.32 16.27 0.52
C THR A 10 -9.54 17.59 0.48
N ASN A 11 -8.25 17.54 0.13
CA ASN A 11 -7.32 18.68 0.14
C ASN A 11 -7.18 19.38 1.50
N LYS A 12 -7.59 18.71 2.59
CA LYS A 12 -7.42 19.22 3.94
C LYS A 12 -6.00 18.92 4.43
N THR A 13 -5.28 19.94 4.87
CA THR A 13 -3.96 19.75 5.50
C THR A 13 -4.10 18.96 6.80
N ILE A 14 -3.41 17.82 6.85
CA ILE A 14 -3.32 16.95 8.03
C ILE A 14 -2.18 17.43 8.91
N GLU A 15 -1.00 17.62 8.31
CA GLU A 15 0.18 18.10 9.00
C GLU A 15 1.05 18.92 8.04
N ALA A 16 1.69 19.96 8.55
CA ALA A 16 2.63 20.76 7.77
C ALA A 16 3.84 21.11 8.63
N THR A 17 5.03 20.93 8.06
CA THR A 17 6.28 21.28 8.72
C THR A 17 7.20 22.03 7.77
N ARG A 18 8.00 22.93 8.33
CA ARG A 18 8.92 23.78 7.58
C ARG A 18 10.26 23.78 8.29
N LYS A 19 11.31 23.39 7.57
CA LYS A 19 12.67 23.32 8.13
C LYS A 19 13.64 24.19 7.32
N PRO A 20 14.43 25.05 8.00
CA PRO A 20 15.55 25.71 7.35
C PRO A 20 16.61 24.66 7.04
N ALA A 21 17.24 24.79 5.88
CA ALA A 21 18.38 23.98 5.50
C ALA A 21 19.31 24.87 4.68
N LEU A 22 20.61 24.75 4.95
CA LEU A 22 21.65 25.56 4.35
C LEU A 22 22.61 24.64 3.59
N VAL A 23 22.86 24.96 2.33
CA VAL A 23 23.81 24.23 1.50
C VAL A 23 25.17 24.88 1.71
N VAL A 24 26.10 24.14 2.31
CA VAL A 24 27.50 24.55 2.43
C VAL A 24 28.25 23.96 1.25
N GLN A 25 29.04 24.79 0.57
CA GLN A 25 29.93 24.29 -0.48
C GLN A 25 30.99 23.38 0.15
N PRO A 26 31.24 22.19 -0.43
CA PRO A 26 32.32 21.34 0.04
C PRO A 26 33.66 22.08 -0.11
N PRO A 27 34.63 21.82 0.78
CA PRO A 27 35.95 22.44 0.69
C PRO A 27 36.56 22.13 -0.69
N ARG A 28 37.14 23.14 -1.33
CA ARG A 28 37.78 22.97 -2.63
C ARG A 28 39.00 22.09 -2.47
N SER A 29 38.96 20.89 -3.05
CA SER A 29 40.16 20.06 -3.20
C SER A 29 40.96 20.55 -4.41
N TYR A 30 42.26 20.76 -4.24
CA TYR A 30 43.15 21.24 -5.30
C TYR A 30 43.56 20.14 -6.29
N LEU A 31 43.37 18.86 -5.93
CA LEU A 31 43.87 17.72 -6.70
C LEU A 31 42.78 16.94 -7.45
N PHE A 32 41.51 17.12 -7.08
CA PHE A 32 40.37 16.45 -7.71
C PHE A 32 39.27 17.48 -7.96
N GLY A 33 38.70 17.45 -9.18
CA GLY A 33 37.68 18.41 -9.60
C GLY A 33 36.59 18.59 -8.54
N THR A 34 36.24 19.85 -8.25
CA THR A 34 35.27 20.15 -7.19
C THR A 34 33.89 19.65 -7.60
N PRO A 35 33.23 18.77 -6.82
CA PRO A 35 31.85 18.41 -7.10
C PRO A 35 30.97 19.67 -6.97
N ASN A 36 30.25 20.00 -8.05
CA ASN A 36 29.33 21.14 -8.09
C ASN A 36 27.94 20.79 -7.52
N THR A 37 27.77 19.57 -7.00
CA THR A 37 26.51 19.04 -6.49
C THR A 37 26.67 18.59 -5.04
N VAL A 38 25.67 18.89 -4.22
CA VAL A 38 25.63 18.51 -2.80
C VAL A 38 24.31 17.81 -2.54
N SER A 39 24.37 16.61 -1.95
CA SER A 39 23.18 15.91 -1.48
C SER A 39 22.82 16.41 -0.09
N LEU A 40 21.56 16.81 0.08
CA LEU A 40 21.04 17.39 1.32
C LEU A 40 19.86 16.55 1.81
N THR A 41 19.98 15.99 3.01
CA THR A 41 18.90 15.23 3.65
C THR A 41 18.25 16.08 4.74
N ILE A 42 16.94 16.36 4.58
CA ILE A 42 16.17 17.19 5.50
C ILE A 42 15.12 16.30 6.19
N PRO A 43 15.27 15.96 7.48
CA PRO A 43 14.30 15.12 8.17
C PRO A 43 13.08 15.96 8.54
N PHE A 44 11.93 15.74 7.90
CA PHE A 44 10.71 16.52 8.19
C PHE A 44 9.97 16.01 9.43
N PHE A 45 9.61 14.73 9.43
CA PHE A 45 8.87 14.06 10.51
C PHE A 45 9.68 12.87 11.07
N ASN A 46 9.59 12.63 12.37
CA ASN A 46 10.16 11.43 12.99
C ASN A 46 9.18 10.24 12.90
N SER A 47 7.89 10.51 13.07
CA SER A 47 6.80 9.56 12.97
C SER A 47 5.51 10.33 12.67
N PHE A 48 4.62 9.75 11.87
CA PHE A 48 3.33 10.34 11.54
C PHE A 48 2.26 9.26 11.42
N ILE A 49 1.06 9.53 11.92
CA ILE A 49 -0.11 8.65 11.79
C ILE A 49 -1.15 9.41 10.96
N PRO A 50 -1.41 9.00 9.70
CA PRO A 50 -2.20 9.79 8.76
C PRO A 50 -3.67 9.96 9.12
N GLY A 51 -4.24 9.07 9.94
CA GLY A 51 -5.68 9.05 10.24
C GLY A 51 -6.58 8.76 9.04
N THR A 52 -6.06 8.79 7.81
CA THR A 52 -6.73 8.51 6.55
C THR A 52 -6.00 7.39 5.79
N SER A 53 -6.71 6.75 4.86
CA SER A 53 -6.15 5.69 4.00
C SER A 53 -5.28 6.24 2.86
N TYR A 54 -5.46 7.51 2.51
CA TYR A 54 -4.74 8.19 1.44
C TYR A 54 -4.23 9.54 1.94
N VAL A 55 -2.95 9.81 1.67
CA VAL A 55 -2.28 11.07 1.97
C VAL A 55 -1.49 11.50 0.76
N GLU A 56 -1.67 12.74 0.37
CA GLU A 56 -0.91 13.41 -0.65
C GLU A 56 0.17 14.28 0.00
N ALA A 57 1.39 14.24 -0.52
CA ALA A 57 2.50 14.99 0.03
C ALA A 57 2.89 16.12 -0.93
N GLU A 58 2.77 17.35 -0.47
CA GLU A 58 3.20 18.55 -1.17
C GLU A 58 4.55 18.99 -0.62
N VAL A 59 5.58 18.93 -1.46
CA VAL A 59 6.95 19.36 -1.11
C VAL A 59 7.20 20.74 -1.68
N ARG A 60 7.54 21.69 -0.82
CA ARG A 60 7.91 23.05 -1.20
C ARG A 60 9.38 23.28 -0.91
N LEU A 61 10.18 23.49 -1.95
CA LEU A 61 11.61 23.79 -1.82
C LEU A 61 11.88 25.25 -2.20
N GLY A 62 12.62 25.96 -1.37
CA GLY A 62 13.03 27.34 -1.62
C GLY A 62 12.30 28.40 -0.80
N ARG A 63 12.55 29.65 -1.18
CA ARG A 63 11.83 30.83 -0.67
C ARG A 63 10.58 31.05 -1.53
N HIS A 64 9.53 31.62 -0.93
CA HIS A 64 8.27 31.94 -1.63
C HIS A 64 8.40 33.10 -2.64
N ASP A 65 9.53 33.80 -2.66
CA ASP A 65 9.82 34.90 -3.57
C ASP A 65 10.48 34.43 -4.89
N SER A 66 10.37 33.14 -5.20
CA SER A 66 10.93 32.53 -6.40
C SER A 66 12.44 32.77 -6.55
N TRP A 67 13.16 32.94 -5.43
CA TRP A 67 14.60 33.22 -5.45
C TRP A 67 14.96 34.46 -6.27
N LYS A 68 14.06 35.44 -6.38
CA LYS A 68 14.41 36.76 -6.93
C LYS A 68 15.67 37.26 -6.24
N SER A 69 16.69 37.53 -7.05
CA SER A 69 18.08 37.69 -6.65
C SER A 69 18.26 38.37 -5.30
N ILE A 70 18.97 37.70 -4.40
CA ILE A 70 19.40 38.29 -3.14
C ILE A 70 20.59 39.19 -3.46
N GLY A 71 20.32 40.44 -3.84
CA GLY A 71 21.33 41.49 -4.05
C GLY A 71 21.98 41.49 -5.44
N ARG A 72 23.17 42.12 -5.53
CA ARG A 72 23.94 42.35 -6.77
C ARG A 72 24.68 41.09 -7.30
N GLY A 73 24.20 39.89 -6.98
CA GLY A 73 24.84 38.62 -7.34
C GLY A 73 25.71 37.98 -6.24
N GLU A 74 25.57 38.44 -4.99
CA GLU A 74 26.34 37.91 -3.85
C GLU A 74 25.77 36.58 -3.30
N GLY A 75 24.49 36.30 -3.56
CA GLY A 75 23.88 35.00 -3.26
C GLY A 75 23.96 34.06 -4.45
N ARG A 76 24.69 32.94 -4.33
CA ARG A 76 24.62 31.87 -5.34
C ARG A 76 23.23 31.26 -5.35
N GLU A 77 22.59 31.31 -6.52
CA GLU A 77 21.33 30.62 -6.78
C GLU A 77 21.57 29.11 -6.72
N LEU A 78 20.72 28.38 -5.98
CA LEU A 78 20.79 26.93 -5.91
C LEU A 78 19.91 26.35 -7.01
N SER A 79 20.52 25.62 -7.94
CA SER A 79 19.79 24.80 -8.89
C SER A 79 19.53 23.43 -8.29
N VAL A 80 18.29 22.96 -8.37
CA VAL A 80 17.86 21.67 -7.85
C VAL A 80 17.85 20.68 -9.00
N ILE A 81 18.77 19.71 -8.97
CA ILE A 81 18.86 18.69 -10.02
C ILE A 81 17.81 17.60 -9.79
N SER A 82 17.67 17.15 -8.55
CA SER A 82 16.70 16.15 -8.15
C SER A 82 16.22 16.40 -6.73
N ALA A 83 14.97 16.02 -6.47
CA ALA A 83 14.38 15.99 -5.15
C ALA A 83 13.61 14.68 -4.99
N GLU A 84 13.83 14.00 -3.88
CA GLU A 84 13.13 12.76 -3.54
C GLU A 84 12.55 12.88 -2.13
N LEU A 85 11.33 12.38 -1.96
CA LEU A 85 10.71 12.24 -0.65
C LEU A 85 10.88 10.80 -0.19
N ARG A 86 11.60 10.60 0.91
CA ARG A 86 11.81 9.29 1.52
C ARG A 86 10.93 9.15 2.75
N GLY A 87 10.24 8.03 2.86
CA GLY A 87 9.45 7.65 4.03
C GLY A 87 9.58 6.16 4.29
N ALA A 88 9.56 5.77 5.56
CA ALA A 88 9.50 4.38 5.97
C ALA A 88 8.12 4.09 6.58
N VAL A 89 7.45 3.05 6.10
CA VAL A 89 6.15 2.64 6.63
C VAL A 89 6.37 1.71 7.83
N ALA A 90 6.02 2.19 9.02
CA ALA A 90 6.04 1.38 10.23
C ALA A 90 4.65 0.78 10.48
N HIS A 91 4.47 -0.51 10.15
CA HIS A 91 3.25 -1.22 10.47
C HIS A 91 3.15 -1.47 11.99
N HIS A 92 1.96 -1.26 12.56
CA HIS A 92 1.68 -1.51 13.97
C HIS A 92 0.92 -2.84 14.15
N GLY A 93 1.01 -3.45 15.34
CA GLY A 93 0.34 -4.70 15.68
C GLY A 93 0.94 -5.95 15.01
N ILE A 94 0.11 -6.96 14.74
CA ILE A 94 0.54 -8.26 14.17
C ILE A 94 1.20 -8.07 12.79
N ARG A 95 0.68 -7.15 11.97
CA ARG A 95 1.30 -6.80 10.68
C ARG A 95 2.71 -6.25 10.87
N GLY A 96 2.92 -5.43 11.89
CA GLY A 96 4.24 -4.95 12.30
C GLY A 96 5.19 -6.09 12.64
N LEU A 97 4.74 -7.03 13.47
CA LEU A 97 5.54 -8.19 13.88
C LEU A 97 5.98 -9.03 12.66
N VAL A 98 5.04 -9.33 11.75
CA VAL A 98 5.32 -10.08 10.51
C VAL A 98 6.32 -9.33 9.62
N THR A 99 6.17 -8.02 9.48
CA THR A 99 7.08 -7.21 8.64
C THR A 99 8.48 -7.06 9.25
N ARG A 100 8.59 -7.04 10.58
CA ARG A 100 9.88 -6.90 11.29
C ARG A 100 10.63 -8.22 11.40
N PHE A 101 9.92 -9.35 11.48
CA PHE A 101 10.49 -10.68 11.65
C PHE A 101 9.90 -11.70 10.66
N PRO A 102 10.15 -11.55 9.36
CA PRO A 102 9.57 -12.42 8.34
C PRO A 102 9.93 -13.89 8.57
N LEU A 103 11.18 -14.19 8.95
CA LEU A 103 11.66 -15.54 9.20
C LEU A 103 10.96 -16.21 10.39
N LEU A 104 10.85 -15.51 11.54
CA LEU A 104 10.16 -16.06 12.71
C LEU A 104 8.68 -16.30 12.42
N SER A 105 8.02 -15.38 11.69
CA SER A 105 6.62 -15.54 11.31
C SER A 105 6.44 -16.74 10.37
N ALA A 106 7.36 -16.97 9.44
CA ALA A 106 7.34 -18.11 8.54
C ALA A 106 7.58 -19.43 9.30
N MET A 107 8.54 -19.46 10.23
CA MET A 107 8.80 -20.62 11.09
C MET A 107 7.59 -20.98 11.97
N ALA A 108 6.95 -19.97 12.58
CA ALA A 108 5.74 -20.18 13.37
C ALA A 108 4.58 -20.70 12.49
N ALA A 109 4.40 -20.13 11.30
CA ALA A 109 3.40 -20.60 10.34
C ALA A 109 3.68 -22.04 9.87
N SER A 110 4.93 -22.41 9.59
CA SER A 110 5.27 -23.78 9.22
C SER A 110 5.09 -24.75 10.37
N ALA A 111 5.46 -24.37 11.60
CA ALA A 111 5.30 -25.22 12.78
C ALA A 111 3.82 -25.49 13.08
N THR A 112 2.98 -24.45 13.04
CA THR A 112 1.53 -24.59 13.22
C THR A 112 0.90 -25.44 12.12
N PHE A 113 1.29 -25.23 10.86
CA PHE A 113 0.82 -26.02 9.72
C PHE A 113 1.19 -27.51 9.84
N LEU A 114 2.46 -27.81 10.15
CA LEU A 114 2.92 -29.19 10.36
C LEU A 114 2.23 -29.84 11.55
N SER A 115 1.99 -29.10 12.63
CA SER A 115 1.27 -29.61 13.80
C SER A 115 -0.17 -29.98 13.45
N ILE A 116 -0.87 -29.14 12.69
CA ILE A 116 -2.24 -29.42 12.23
C ILE A 116 -2.26 -30.68 11.34
N ILE A 117 -1.33 -30.80 10.40
CA ILE A 117 -1.23 -31.98 9.54
C ILE A 117 -0.92 -33.23 10.36
N ALA A 118 0.01 -33.16 11.31
CA ALA A 118 0.36 -34.28 12.16
C ALA A 118 -0.83 -34.75 13.02
N ILE A 119 -1.64 -33.82 13.54
CA ILE A 119 -2.87 -34.13 14.29
C ILE A 119 -3.89 -34.83 13.38
N ILE A 120 -4.10 -34.33 12.17
CA ILE A 120 -5.03 -34.94 11.20
C ILE A 120 -4.55 -36.34 10.81
N LEU A 121 -3.27 -36.50 10.47
CA LEU A 121 -2.68 -37.81 10.14
C LEU A 121 -2.78 -38.77 11.32
N GLY A 122 -2.46 -38.32 12.52
CA GLY A 122 -2.63 -39.10 13.75
C GLY A 122 -4.06 -39.56 13.94
N ALA A 123 -5.04 -38.64 13.84
CA ALA A 123 -6.45 -38.97 13.97
C ALA A 123 -6.94 -39.97 12.90
N CYS A 124 -6.40 -39.90 11.67
CA CYS A 124 -6.76 -40.81 10.59
C CYS A 124 -6.05 -42.17 10.67
N LEU A 125 -4.80 -42.23 11.14
CA LEU A 125 -4.00 -43.46 11.19
C LEU A 125 -4.12 -44.20 12.53
N LEU A 126 -4.48 -43.52 13.62
CA LEU A 126 -4.62 -44.15 14.93
C LEU A 126 -5.65 -45.30 14.91
N PRO A 127 -6.83 -45.18 14.28
CA PRO A 127 -7.79 -46.29 14.22
C PRO A 127 -7.26 -47.49 13.45
N THR A 128 -6.50 -47.29 12.37
CA THR A 128 -6.01 -48.42 11.55
C THR A 128 -4.94 -49.22 12.29
N ILE A 129 -4.10 -48.55 13.07
CA ILE A 129 -3.07 -49.20 13.90
C ILE A 129 -3.72 -49.99 15.04
N ILE A 130 -4.75 -49.43 15.69
CA ILE A 130 -5.46 -50.11 16.79
C ILE A 130 -6.16 -51.39 16.29
N HIS A 131 -6.84 -51.34 15.14
CA HIS A 131 -7.49 -52.53 14.56
C HIS A 131 -6.48 -53.59 14.11
N GLY A 132 -5.35 -53.18 13.51
CA GLY A 132 -4.32 -54.14 13.09
C GLY A 132 -3.64 -54.85 14.26
N ALA A 133 -3.40 -54.15 15.38
CA ALA A 133 -2.77 -54.73 16.56
C ALA A 133 -3.65 -55.78 17.26
N SER A 134 -4.99 -55.62 17.23
CA SER A 134 -5.89 -56.62 17.81
C SER A 134 -5.91 -57.95 17.05
N GLU A 135 -5.68 -57.94 15.73
CA GLU A 135 -5.68 -59.17 14.94
C GLU A 135 -4.38 -59.97 15.12
N THR A 136 -3.25 -59.30 15.34
CA THR A 136 -1.95 -59.98 15.48
C THR A 136 -1.79 -60.64 16.86
N ALA A 137 -2.40 -60.09 17.91
CA ALA A 137 -2.30 -60.63 19.27
C ALA A 137 -3.17 -61.87 19.53
N LEU A 138 -4.11 -62.21 18.63
CA LEU A 138 -4.98 -63.38 18.75
C LEU A 138 -4.60 -64.54 17.81
N GLY A 139 -3.53 -64.39 17.02
CA GLY A 139 -3.11 -65.36 15.99
C GLY A 139 -1.86 -66.20 16.31
N GLU A 140 -1.29 -66.10 17.52
CA GLU A 140 -0.04 -66.81 17.87
C GLU A 140 -0.25 -68.14 18.64
N GLU A 141 -1.48 -68.62 18.81
CA GLU A 141 -1.70 -69.97 19.35
C GLU A 141 -2.32 -70.90 18.29
N ASP A 142 -1.55 -71.95 17.99
CA ASP A 142 -1.92 -73.22 17.35
C ASP A 142 -1.85 -73.33 15.81
N GLU A 143 -0.61 -73.47 15.33
CA GLU A 143 -0.30 -74.22 14.12
C GLU A 143 -0.64 -75.71 14.35
N LYS A 144 -1.82 -76.14 13.88
CA LYS A 144 -2.08 -77.56 13.60
C LYS A 144 -2.58 -77.70 12.16
N PRO A 145 -1.86 -78.43 11.28
CA PRO A 145 -2.34 -78.69 9.95
C PRO A 145 -3.39 -79.80 10.02
N ASP A 146 -4.56 -79.54 9.48
CA ASP A 146 -5.16 -80.36 8.42
C ASP A 146 -6.67 -80.10 8.30
N THR A 147 -7.12 -80.17 7.04
CA THR A 147 -8.45 -80.63 6.59
C THR A 147 -9.37 -79.58 5.94
N VAL A 148 -9.21 -79.48 4.62
CA VAL A 148 -10.26 -79.63 3.58
C VAL A 148 -11.62 -78.90 3.78
N VAL A 149 -11.76 -77.76 3.08
CA VAL A 149 -12.86 -77.31 2.16
C VAL A 149 -14.18 -78.13 2.22
N PRO A 150 -15.40 -77.54 2.37
CA PRO A 150 -16.04 -76.84 1.23
C PRO A 150 -17.10 -75.73 1.49
N ALA A 151 -17.16 -74.84 0.49
CA ALA A 151 -18.31 -74.25 -0.23
C ALA A 151 -19.62 -73.81 0.48
N ALA A 152 -20.15 -72.68 -0.05
CA ALA A 152 -21.47 -72.06 0.14
C ALA A 152 -21.65 -71.30 1.46
N SER A 153 -22.29 -70.14 1.54
CA SER A 153 -23.30 -69.54 0.67
C SER A 153 -23.22 -68.01 0.71
N VAL A 154 -23.32 -67.39 -0.46
CA VAL A 154 -23.72 -65.99 -0.62
C VAL A 154 -25.08 -65.80 0.04
N LYS A 155 -25.15 -64.97 1.08
CA LYS A 155 -26.43 -64.47 1.60
C LYS A 155 -26.46 -62.96 1.36
N GLU A 156 -27.12 -62.64 0.27
CA GLU A 156 -27.61 -61.33 -0.12
C GLU A 156 -28.48 -60.78 1.02
N ILE A 157 -28.05 -59.69 1.66
CA ILE A 157 -28.89 -58.92 2.58
C ILE A 157 -29.33 -57.68 1.80
N ALA A 158 -30.54 -57.75 1.28
CA ALA A 158 -31.32 -56.59 0.90
C ALA A 158 -31.49 -55.72 2.16
N THR A 159 -30.93 -54.52 2.13
CA THR A 159 -31.26 -53.50 3.13
C THR A 159 -32.35 -52.64 2.50
N GLU A 160 -33.55 -52.79 3.04
CA GLU A 160 -34.73 -52.03 2.67
C GLU A 160 -34.48 -50.53 2.87
N ASP A 161 -34.90 -49.78 1.87
CA ASP A 161 -35.05 -48.34 1.87
C ASP A 161 -35.86 -47.89 3.09
N SER A 162 -35.23 -47.14 3.99
CA SER A 162 -35.94 -46.30 4.95
C SER A 162 -35.92 -44.88 4.42
N ASP A 163 -36.91 -44.59 3.59
CA ASP A 163 -37.37 -43.23 3.30
C ASP A 163 -37.88 -42.62 4.61
N SER A 164 -37.06 -41.77 5.22
CA SER A 164 -37.50 -40.80 6.21
C SER A 164 -37.22 -39.41 5.67
N GLU A 165 -38.28 -38.85 5.11
CA GLU A 165 -38.41 -37.43 4.80
C GLU A 165 -37.97 -36.59 6.01
N SER A 166 -36.91 -35.81 5.81
CA SER A 166 -36.81 -34.53 6.49
C SER A 166 -36.54 -33.47 5.42
N GLU A 167 -37.66 -32.88 4.97
CA GLU A 167 -37.63 -31.47 4.62
C GLU A 167 -36.98 -30.72 5.79
N LEU A 168 -35.88 -30.03 5.54
CA LEU A 168 -35.72 -28.62 5.88
C LEU A 168 -34.36 -28.09 5.41
N GLU A 169 -34.45 -26.93 4.76
CA GLU A 169 -33.42 -25.90 4.64
C GLU A 169 -32.33 -26.01 3.56
N LYS A 170 -32.69 -25.44 2.40
CA LYS A 170 -32.09 -24.20 1.88
C LYS A 170 -30.64 -23.92 2.34
N THR A 171 -29.68 -24.17 1.45
CA THR A 171 -28.93 -23.12 0.72
C THR A 171 -27.61 -23.67 0.16
N ARG A 172 -27.68 -24.31 -1.02
CA ARG A 172 -26.50 -24.55 -1.85
C ARG A 172 -26.70 -23.99 -3.25
N ARG A 173 -26.07 -22.85 -3.52
CA ARG A 173 -25.32 -22.59 -4.78
C ARG A 173 -24.62 -21.23 -4.73
N LYS A 174 -23.51 -21.15 -4.00
CA LYS A 174 -22.53 -20.07 -4.24
C LYS A 174 -21.50 -20.56 -5.27
N LYS A 175 -21.72 -20.06 -6.48
CA LYS A 175 -20.87 -20.07 -7.68
C LYS A 175 -19.39 -20.36 -7.42
N ARG A 176 -18.93 -21.50 -7.93
CA ARG A 176 -17.52 -21.72 -8.31
C ARG A 176 -17.31 -21.06 -9.68
N SER A 177 -17.12 -19.75 -9.71
CA SER A 177 -16.60 -19.08 -10.91
C SER A 177 -15.07 -19.17 -10.88
N LYS A 178 -14.53 -20.05 -11.73
CA LYS A 178 -13.18 -19.94 -12.25
C LYS A 178 -13.08 -18.57 -12.94
N SER A 179 -12.55 -17.57 -12.23
CA SER A 179 -12.14 -16.31 -12.85
C SER A 179 -10.82 -16.57 -13.55
N SER A 180 -10.91 -16.64 -14.85
CA SER A 180 -9.80 -16.55 -15.80
C SER A 180 -8.83 -15.45 -15.40
N ARG A 181 -7.54 -15.80 -15.46
CA ARG A 181 -6.45 -14.85 -15.61
C ARG A 181 -6.70 -14.05 -16.89
N SER A 182 -7.28 -12.86 -16.75
CA SER A 182 -7.24 -11.81 -17.76
C SER A 182 -6.18 -10.82 -17.31
N SER A 183 -5.02 -10.90 -17.95
CA SER A 183 -4.04 -9.82 -17.97
C SER A 183 -4.62 -8.66 -18.79
N SER A 184 -5.58 -7.93 -18.22
CA SER A 184 -5.97 -6.64 -18.77
C SER A 184 -5.10 -5.57 -18.15
N ARG A 185 -4.28 -4.96 -19.00
CA ARG A 185 -3.71 -3.63 -18.78
C ARG A 185 -4.84 -2.68 -18.41
N ARG A 186 -5.10 -2.50 -17.12
CA ARG A 186 -5.76 -1.29 -16.63
C ARG A 186 -4.76 -0.15 -16.78
N ARG A 187 -4.73 0.43 -17.99
CA ARG A 187 -4.61 1.88 -18.09
C ARG A 187 -5.76 2.41 -17.24
N SER A 188 -5.42 3.11 -16.17
CA SER A 188 -6.34 3.99 -15.47
C SER A 188 -6.93 4.93 -16.52
N LEU A 189 -8.15 4.62 -16.95
CA LEU A 189 -9.03 5.57 -17.61
C LEU A 189 -9.39 6.58 -16.51
N VAL A 190 -8.47 7.52 -16.30
CA VAL A 190 -8.71 8.75 -15.58
C VAL A 190 -9.89 9.38 -16.29
N LYS A 191 -11.03 9.46 -15.62
CA LYS A 191 -12.12 10.34 -16.03
C LYS A 191 -11.47 11.72 -16.12
N PRO A 192 -11.33 12.35 -17.30
CA PRO A 192 -10.83 13.71 -17.37
C PRO A 192 -11.81 14.55 -16.55
N GLU A 193 -11.31 15.05 -15.42
CA GLU A 193 -11.93 16.18 -14.74
C GLU A 193 -11.98 17.29 -15.80
N PRO A 194 -13.15 17.91 -16.04
CA PRO A 194 -13.24 19.00 -17.01
C PRO A 194 -12.21 20.06 -16.66
N GLU A 195 -11.42 20.49 -17.65
CA GLU A 195 -10.53 21.63 -17.48
C GLU A 195 -11.33 22.76 -16.81
N PRO A 196 -10.81 23.36 -15.73
CA PRO A 196 -11.46 24.52 -15.15
C PRO A 196 -11.53 25.57 -16.25
N GLU A 197 -12.74 25.92 -16.69
CA GLU A 197 -12.97 27.11 -17.48
C GLU A 197 -12.31 28.25 -16.72
N ILE A 198 -11.23 28.78 -17.30
CA ILE A 198 -10.55 29.96 -16.83
C ILE A 198 -11.57 31.09 -17.02
N MET A 199 -12.38 31.34 -15.99
CA MET A 199 -13.11 32.59 -15.92
C MET A 199 -12.06 33.70 -16.05
N PRO A 200 -12.18 34.59 -17.04
CA PRO A 200 -11.24 35.68 -17.19
C PRO A 200 -11.26 36.46 -15.87
N SER A 201 -10.14 36.44 -15.16
CA SER A 201 -9.96 37.28 -13.98
C SER A 201 -10.20 38.71 -14.39
N ALA A 202 -11.24 39.30 -13.80
CA ALA A 202 -11.61 40.69 -13.96
C ALA A 202 -10.60 41.61 -13.24
N THR A 203 -9.31 41.47 -13.50
CA THR A 203 -8.29 42.41 -13.01
C THR A 203 -6.99 42.24 -13.77
N GLN A 204 -6.89 42.88 -14.93
CA GLN A 204 -5.72 43.70 -15.25
C GLN A 204 -6.13 44.65 -16.38
N GLU A 205 -6.77 45.73 -15.92
CA GLU A 205 -6.82 46.98 -16.63
C GLU A 205 -5.44 47.28 -17.20
N THR A 206 -5.40 47.36 -18.52
CA THR A 206 -4.35 48.04 -19.25
C THR A 206 -4.10 49.38 -18.57
N ALA A 207 -2.86 49.60 -18.13
CA ALA A 207 -2.39 50.90 -17.70
C ALA A 207 -2.38 51.85 -18.92
N SER A 208 -3.57 52.28 -19.34
CA SER A 208 -3.78 53.47 -20.13
C SER A 208 -3.58 54.63 -19.16
N PRO A 209 -2.53 55.45 -19.31
CA PRO A 209 -2.36 56.61 -18.44
C PRO A 209 -3.57 57.52 -18.61
N LEU A 210 -4.33 57.70 -17.53
CA LEU A 210 -5.42 58.65 -17.44
C LEU A 210 -4.92 60.02 -17.89
N ARG A 211 -5.28 60.38 -19.12
CA ARG A 211 -5.02 61.67 -19.73
C ARG A 211 -5.70 62.72 -18.86
N ARG A 212 -4.91 63.42 -18.04
CA ARG A 212 -5.34 64.51 -17.18
C ARG A 212 -6.02 65.56 -18.06
N ARG A 213 -7.34 65.68 -17.93
CA ARG A 213 -8.15 66.69 -18.60
C ARG A 213 -7.71 68.06 -18.07
N GLY A 214 -6.92 68.78 -18.88
CA GLY A 214 -6.57 70.17 -18.60
C GLY A 214 -7.84 71.00 -18.53
N SER A 215 -8.08 71.63 -17.38
CA SER A 215 -9.10 72.66 -17.24
C SER A 215 -8.75 73.82 -18.16
N ARG A 216 -9.58 74.03 -19.16
CA ARG A 216 -9.56 75.12 -20.13
C ARG A 216 -9.80 76.44 -19.37
N PRO A 217 -8.85 77.40 -19.34
CA PRO A 217 -9.18 78.75 -18.90
C PRO A 217 -10.12 79.37 -19.93
N SER A 218 -11.28 79.83 -19.45
CA SER A 218 -12.24 80.63 -20.20
C SER A 218 -11.55 81.90 -20.70
N ARG A 219 -11.53 82.05 -22.01
CA ARG A 219 -11.19 83.28 -22.73
C ARG A 219 -12.24 84.32 -22.35
N VAL A 220 -11.80 85.37 -21.65
CA VAL A 220 -12.57 86.60 -21.45
C VAL A 220 -12.34 87.41 -22.73
N ASP A 221 -13.38 87.55 -23.53
CA ASP A 221 -13.44 88.56 -24.58
C ASP A 221 -13.82 89.87 -23.89
N ASP A 222 -12.90 90.83 -23.90
CA ASP A 222 -13.21 92.25 -23.68
C ASP A 222 -13.10 92.98 -25.01
N SER A 223 -13.99 93.97 -25.13
CA SER A 223 -14.38 94.72 -26.33
C SER A 223 -13.30 95.61 -26.92
#